data_AF-A0A1G9IY66-F1
#
_entry.id   AF-A0A1G9IY66-F1
#
_cell.length_a   1.000
_cell.length_b   1.000
_cell.length_c   1.000
_cell.angle_alpha   90.00
_cell.angle_beta   90.00
_cell.angle_gamma   90.00
#
_symmetry.space_group_name_H-M   'P 1'
#
loop_
_entity.id
_entity.type
_entity.pdbx_description
1 polymer ?
#
loop_
_entity_poly.entity_id
_entity_poly.type
_entity_poly.pdbx_seq_one_letter_code
_entity_poly.pdbx_strand_id
1 'polypeptide(L)'
;MASVYAEFALRRGWLRPDRVLADDEYEALKGRVRQWAGEDRTWADVTAEFGSPCVLFGGTNPRYGKTLGYLSEDLEQPMVVFHLWNGSAPGAEPWPPEHEQPLLLAVRYGEGPFRQTFTFTPEGLRRKPSSAE
;
A
#
# COMPACT_ATOMS: atom_id res chain seq x y z
N MET A 1 -2.58 -1.88 9.71
CA MET A 1 -1.85 -1.43 10.91
C MET A 1 -0.50 -0.81 10.58
N ALA A 2 0.33 -1.44 9.72
CA ALA A 2 1.63 -0.89 9.35
C ALA A 2 1.59 0.57 8.87
N SER A 3 0.58 0.97 8.10
CA SER A 3 0.45 2.32 7.54
C SER A 3 0.27 3.42 8.57
N VAL A 4 -0.55 3.21 9.61
CA VAL A 4 -0.77 4.21 10.67
C VAL A 4 0.48 4.38 11.51
N TYR A 5 1.08 3.26 11.96
CA TYR A 5 2.31 3.30 12.75
C TYR A 5 3.47 3.93 11.97
N ALA A 6 3.55 3.68 10.66
CA ALA A 6 4.58 4.24 9.78
C ALA A 6 4.59 5.77 9.79
N GLU A 7 3.42 6.41 9.69
CA GLU A 7 3.33 7.88 9.73
C GLU A 7 3.75 8.44 11.09
N PHE A 8 3.36 7.78 12.19
CA PHE A 8 3.82 8.16 13.53
C PHE A 8 5.33 7.99 13.69
N ALA A 9 5.87 6.87 13.24
CA ALA A 9 7.31 6.58 13.31
C ALA A 9 8.11 7.58 12.47
N LEU A 10 7.61 7.96 11.29
CA LEU A 10 8.21 8.98 10.43
C LEU A 10 8.27 10.34 11.14
N ARG A 11 7.15 10.82 11.68
CA ARG A 11 7.08 12.10 12.40
C ARG A 11 7.95 12.16 13.66
N ARG A 12 8.26 10.99 14.24
CA ARG A 12 9.18 10.87 15.39
C ARG A 12 10.64 10.65 14.98
N GLY A 13 10.95 10.58 13.69
CA GLY A 13 12.29 10.29 13.17
C GLY A 13 12.76 8.85 13.42
N TRP A 14 11.83 7.93 13.75
CA TRP A 14 12.14 6.52 13.99
C TRP A 14 12.11 5.68 12.71
N LEU A 15 11.44 6.18 11.69
CA LEU A 15 11.43 5.61 10.36
C LEU A 15 12.22 6.51 9.42
N ARG A 16 13.29 5.98 8.82
CA ARG A 16 14.07 6.67 7.80
C ARG A 16 13.71 6.07 6.43
N PRO A 17 13.21 6.87 5.48
CA PRO A 17 12.96 6.37 4.14
C PRO A 17 14.26 6.24 3.33
N ASP A 18 14.26 5.32 2.37
CA ASP A 18 15.38 5.10 1.45
C ASP A 18 15.50 6.24 0.43
N ARG A 19 14.35 6.83 0.07
CA ARG A 19 14.22 8.02 -0.77
C ARG A 19 12.96 8.80 -0.40
N VAL A 20 12.86 10.03 -0.89
CA VAL A 20 11.64 10.84 -0.89
C VAL A 20 11.28 11.18 -2.34
N LEU A 21 10.01 11.48 -2.59
CA LEU A 21 9.54 11.97 -3.89
C LEU A 21 9.67 13.49 -3.93
N ALA A 22 10.00 14.02 -5.10
CA ALA A 22 9.88 15.45 -5.35
C ALA A 22 8.39 15.88 -5.31
N ASP A 23 8.14 17.16 -5.08
CA ASP A 23 6.78 17.69 -4.92
C ASP A 23 5.88 17.38 -6.13
N ASP A 24 6.39 17.53 -7.35
CA ASP A 24 5.65 17.25 -8.58
C ASP A 24 5.34 15.75 -8.74
N GLU A 25 6.31 14.88 -8.44
CA GLU A 25 6.11 13.42 -8.42
C GLU A 25 5.04 13.01 -7.39
N TYR A 26 5.09 13.60 -6.20
CA TYR A 26 4.17 13.30 -5.12
C TYR A 26 2.75 13.82 -5.41
N GLU A 27 2.60 15.03 -5.96
CA GLU A 27 1.31 15.56 -6.39
C GLU A 27 0.71 14.73 -7.53
N ALA A 28 1.54 14.32 -8.51
CA ALA A 28 1.10 13.43 -9.58
C ALA A 28 0.60 12.08 -9.04
N LEU A 29 1.31 11.50 -8.06
CA LEU A 29 0.87 10.30 -7.35
C LEU A 29 -0.50 10.52 -6.69
N LYS A 30 -0.64 11.54 -5.83
CA LYS A 30 -1.88 11.84 -5.10
C LYS A 30 -3.07 12.09 -6.03
N GLY A 31 -2.84 12.79 -7.14
CA GLY A 31 -3.87 13.19 -8.09
C GLY A 31 -4.55 12.01 -8.79
N ARG A 32 -3.86 10.87 -8.93
CA ARG A 32 -4.37 9.74 -9.73
C ARG A 32 -4.50 8.41 -8.98
N VAL A 33 -3.85 8.24 -7.83
CA VAL A 33 -3.74 6.93 -7.18
C VAL A 33 -5.10 6.30 -6.83
N ARG A 34 -6.11 7.10 -6.44
CA ARG A 34 -7.46 6.58 -6.14
C ARG A 34 -8.15 6.01 -7.38
N GLN A 35 -8.09 6.73 -8.49
CA GLN A 35 -8.67 6.27 -9.75
C GLN A 35 -7.90 5.05 -10.27
N TRP A 36 -6.57 5.08 -10.18
CA TRP A 36 -5.71 3.98 -10.64
C TRP A 36 -5.94 2.68 -9.87
N ALA A 37 -6.23 2.79 -8.56
CA ALA A 37 -6.61 1.68 -7.69
C ALA A 37 -8.06 1.18 -7.91
N GLY A 38 -8.79 1.73 -8.90
CA GLY A 38 -10.10 1.23 -9.30
C GLY A 38 -10.07 -0.13 -10.04
N GLU A 39 -8.88 -0.61 -10.39
CA GLU A 39 -8.64 -1.91 -11.03
C GLU A 39 -7.76 -2.80 -10.14
N ASP A 40 -7.76 -4.12 -10.41
CA ASP A 40 -6.87 -5.05 -9.73
C ASP A 40 -5.43 -4.86 -10.23
N ARG A 41 -4.47 -4.81 -9.30
CA ARG A 41 -3.06 -4.49 -9.56
C ARG A 41 -2.15 -5.42 -8.76
N THR A 42 -0.93 -5.57 -9.25
CA THR A 42 0.13 -6.35 -8.61
C THR A 42 1.24 -5.45 -8.06
N TRP A 43 2.20 -6.03 -7.35
CA TRP A 43 3.42 -5.33 -6.95
C TRP A 43 4.18 -4.74 -8.13
N ALA A 44 4.37 -5.53 -9.20
CA ALA A 44 5.05 -5.05 -10.39
C ALA A 44 4.35 -3.82 -10.98
N ASP A 45 3.02 -3.83 -11.06
CA ASP A 45 2.25 -2.69 -11.57
C ASP A 45 2.48 -1.42 -10.76
N VAL A 46 2.46 -1.52 -9.42
CA VAL A 46 2.71 -0.37 -8.53
C VAL A 46 4.12 0.20 -8.76
N THR A 47 5.14 -0.67 -8.83
CA THR A 47 6.52 -0.22 -9.02
C THR A 47 6.83 0.26 -10.44
N ALA A 48 6.14 -0.26 -11.46
CA ALA A 48 6.25 0.21 -12.83
C ALA A 48 5.62 1.59 -12.98
N GLU A 49 4.50 1.83 -12.29
CA GLU A 49 3.73 3.07 -12.37
C GLU A 49 4.32 4.21 -11.52
N PHE A 50 4.76 3.92 -10.30
CA PHE A 50 5.17 4.93 -9.32
C PHE A 50 6.64 4.84 -8.94
N GLY A 51 7.40 3.95 -9.57
CA GLY A 51 8.80 3.71 -9.27
C GLY A 51 9.02 2.97 -7.95
N SER A 52 10.29 2.91 -7.53
CA SER A 52 10.69 2.29 -6.26
C SER A 52 10.06 3.01 -5.06
N PRO A 53 9.56 2.28 -4.05
CA PRO A 53 8.95 2.88 -2.87
C PRO A 53 9.97 3.66 -2.03
N CYS A 54 9.48 4.66 -1.29
CA CYS A 54 10.26 5.37 -0.27
C CYS A 54 10.55 4.47 0.94
N VAL A 55 9.60 3.59 1.27
CA VAL A 55 9.71 2.62 2.37
C VAL A 55 9.09 1.30 1.94
N LEU A 56 9.82 0.20 2.11
CA LEU A 56 9.30 -1.16 1.95
C LEU A 56 9.11 -1.81 3.33
N PHE A 57 7.86 -2.11 3.69
CA PHE A 57 7.55 -2.94 4.86
C PHE A 57 7.37 -4.40 4.43
N GLY A 58 8.29 -5.24 4.88
CA GLY A 58 8.38 -6.65 4.49
C GLY A 58 9.71 -6.95 3.80
N GLY A 59 9.76 -8.08 3.08
CA GLY A 59 10.96 -8.51 2.35
C GLY A 59 10.86 -8.29 0.83
N THR A 60 11.98 -8.48 0.15
CA THR A 60 12.09 -8.44 -1.32
C THR A 60 11.59 -9.70 -2.01
N ASN A 61 11.24 -10.76 -1.26
CA ASN A 61 10.68 -11.98 -1.81
C ASN A 61 9.40 -11.65 -2.63
N PRO A 62 9.33 -12.03 -3.92
CA PRO A 62 8.22 -11.69 -4.80
C PRO A 62 6.91 -12.37 -4.43
N ARG A 63 6.94 -13.42 -3.61
CA ARG A 63 5.74 -14.15 -3.20
C ARG A 63 5.14 -13.70 -1.88
N TYR A 64 5.80 -12.82 -1.13
CA TYR A 64 5.26 -12.37 0.17
C TYR A 64 4.46 -11.08 0.04
N GLY A 65 3.34 -11.03 0.76
CA GLY A 65 2.62 -9.77 1.01
C GLY A 65 3.53 -8.72 1.61
N LYS A 66 3.29 -7.46 1.28
CA LYS A 66 4.13 -6.33 1.67
C LYS A 66 3.34 -5.03 1.65
N THR A 67 3.89 -4.01 2.28
CA THR A 67 3.31 -2.67 2.24
C THR A 67 4.37 -1.70 1.71
N LEU A 68 3.97 -0.84 0.78
CA LEU A 68 4.84 0.16 0.15
C LEU A 68 4.41 1.55 0.60
N GLY A 69 5.34 2.35 1.10
CA GLY A 69 5.13 3.75 1.45
C GLY A 69 5.80 4.69 0.45
N TYR A 70 5.07 5.71 0.01
CA TYR A 70 5.56 6.81 -0.81
C TYR A 70 5.35 8.12 -0.04
N LEU A 71 6.38 8.97 -0.05
CA LEU A 71 6.53 10.13 0.82
C LEU A 71 6.98 11.35 0.02
N SER A 72 6.46 12.52 0.39
CA SER A 72 7.03 13.81 -0.03
C SER A 72 8.25 14.17 0.84
N GLU A 73 9.03 15.15 0.39
CA GLU A 73 9.98 15.90 1.22
C GLU A 73 9.28 16.65 2.36
N ASP A 74 8.06 17.13 2.13
CA ASP A 74 7.23 17.75 3.16
C ASP A 74 6.59 16.69 4.08
N LEU A 75 7.05 16.62 5.33
CA LEU A 75 6.57 15.65 6.33
C LEU A 75 5.15 15.95 6.86
N GLU A 76 4.59 17.12 6.55
CA GLU A 76 3.18 17.42 6.84
C GLU A 76 2.26 16.72 5.84
N GLN A 77 2.76 16.36 4.65
CA GLN A 77 2.00 15.57 3.68
C GLN A 77 1.80 14.13 4.16
N PRO A 78 0.62 13.53 3.93
CA PRO A 78 0.34 12.16 4.35
C PRO A 78 1.18 11.12 3.57
N MET A 79 1.52 10.00 4.18
CA MET A 79 2.15 8.92 3.43
C MET A 79 1.11 8.25 2.52
N VAL A 80 1.45 8.02 1.25
CA VAL A 80 0.65 7.16 0.37
C VAL A 80 1.08 5.73 0.55
N VAL A 81 0.17 4.88 1.02
CA VAL A 81 0.50 3.51 1.41
C VAL A 81 -0.27 2.48 0.59
N PHE A 82 0.45 1.60 -0.08
CA PHE A 82 -0.10 0.47 -0.83
C PHE A 82 -0.02 -0.80 0.01
N HIS A 83 -1.14 -1.46 0.22
CA HIS A 83 -1.26 -2.70 0.99
C HIS A 83 -1.41 -3.88 0.03
N LEU A 84 -0.35 -4.69 -0.08
CA LEU A 84 -0.33 -5.84 -0.96
C LEU A 84 -0.34 -7.16 -0.19
N TRP A 85 -1.06 -8.12 -0.73
CA TRP A 85 -1.32 -9.42 -0.10
C TRP A 85 -1.06 -10.54 -1.09
N ASN A 86 -0.42 -11.60 -0.60
CA ASN A 86 -0.25 -12.86 -1.34
C ASN A 86 -0.37 -14.00 -0.33
N GLY A 87 -1.56 -14.15 0.24
CA GLY A 87 -1.85 -15.25 1.15
C GLY A 87 -2.50 -16.40 0.39
N SER A 88 -3.09 -17.30 1.15
CA SER A 88 -3.84 -18.44 0.61
C SER A 88 -5.33 -18.27 0.87
N ALA A 89 -6.15 -18.93 0.06
CA ALA A 89 -7.58 -19.02 0.31
C ALA A 89 -7.86 -19.68 1.68
N PRO A 90 -9.00 -19.39 2.33
CA PRO A 90 -9.38 -20.05 3.57
C PRO A 90 -9.35 -21.57 3.42
N GLY A 91 -8.57 -22.25 4.29
CA GLY A 91 -8.45 -23.72 4.29
C GLY A 91 -7.40 -24.29 3.34
N ALA A 92 -6.69 -23.48 2.55
CA ALA A 92 -5.56 -23.94 1.75
C ALA A 92 -4.27 -23.97 2.58
N GLU A 93 -3.30 -24.78 2.15
CA GLU A 93 -1.95 -24.71 2.73
C GLU A 93 -1.36 -23.31 2.50
N PRO A 94 -0.69 -22.71 3.51
CA PRO A 94 -0.19 -21.34 3.43
C PRO A 94 0.99 -21.17 2.45
N TRP A 95 1.54 -22.28 1.94
CA TRP A 95 2.68 -22.27 1.04
C TRP A 95 2.58 -23.41 0.01
N PRO A 96 2.83 -23.14 -1.29
CA PRO A 96 3.12 -21.83 -1.87
C PRO A 96 1.89 -20.90 -1.87
N PRO A 97 2.07 -19.57 -1.91
CA PRO A 97 0.97 -18.63 -2.00
C PRO A 97 0.20 -18.78 -3.31
N GLU A 98 -1.06 -18.32 -3.31
CA GLU A 98 -1.98 -18.47 -4.43
C GLU A 98 -1.51 -17.75 -5.70
N HIS A 99 -0.83 -16.62 -5.56
CA HIS A 99 -0.40 -15.80 -6.68
C HIS A 99 1.12 -15.76 -6.82
N GLU A 100 1.62 -15.56 -8.04
CA GLU A 100 3.05 -15.40 -8.30
C GLU A 100 3.60 -14.07 -7.75
N GLN A 101 2.73 -13.06 -7.61
CA GLN A 101 3.02 -11.76 -7.01
C GLN A 101 1.88 -11.30 -6.11
N PRO A 102 2.16 -10.49 -5.06
CA PRO A 102 1.13 -9.95 -4.21
C PRO A 102 0.24 -8.96 -4.95
N LEU A 103 -1.05 -9.12 -4.71
CA LEU A 103 -2.12 -8.28 -5.23
C LEU A 103 -2.30 -7.07 -4.33
N LEU A 104 -2.49 -5.90 -4.95
CA LEU A 104 -2.91 -4.70 -4.25
C LEU A 104 -4.34 -4.88 -3.76
N LEU A 105 -4.55 -4.80 -2.45
CA LEU A 105 -5.88 -4.83 -1.86
C LEU A 105 -6.41 -3.42 -1.60
N ALA A 106 -5.54 -2.51 -1.17
CA ALA A 106 -5.96 -1.15 -0.87
C ALA A 106 -4.81 -0.15 -0.94
N VAL A 107 -5.15 1.09 -1.27
CA VAL A 107 -4.33 2.26 -1.06
C VAL A 107 -4.90 3.05 0.11
N ARG A 108 -4.04 3.54 1.01
CA ARG A 108 -4.42 4.43 2.10
C ARG A 108 -3.63 5.73 2.04
N TYR A 109 -4.33 6.87 2.04
CA TYR A 109 -3.74 8.19 2.27
C TYR A 109 -4.82 9.25 2.54
N GLY A 110 -4.38 10.39 3.09
CA GLY A 110 -5.22 11.54 3.38
C GLY A 110 -5.73 11.59 4.82
N GLU A 111 -6.49 12.62 5.09
CA GLU A 111 -7.04 12.93 6.41
C GLU A 111 -8.51 12.53 6.54
N GLY A 112 -9.04 12.59 7.77
CA GLY A 112 -10.44 12.31 8.07
C GLY A 112 -10.70 10.93 8.67
N PRO A 113 -11.97 10.46 8.67
CA PRO A 113 -12.32 9.18 9.27
C PRO A 113 -11.51 8.03 8.67
N PHE A 114 -10.91 7.19 9.51
CA PHE A 114 -9.98 6.14 9.07
C PHE A 114 -10.49 5.31 7.88
N ARG A 115 -11.77 4.91 7.88
CA ARG A 115 -12.37 4.13 6.79
C ARG A 115 -12.39 4.86 5.44
N GLN A 116 -12.49 6.19 5.45
CA GLN A 116 -12.53 7.02 4.24
C GLN A 116 -11.14 7.32 3.68
N THR A 117 -10.08 7.02 4.45
CA THR A 117 -8.70 7.14 3.96
C THR A 117 -8.29 5.99 3.03
N PHE A 118 -9.13 4.95 2.90
CA PHE A 118 -8.87 3.79 2.05
C PHE A 118 -9.58 3.88 0.71
N THR A 119 -8.88 3.49 -0.34
CA THR A 119 -9.44 3.08 -1.63
C THR A 119 -9.10 1.61 -1.82
N PHE A 120 -10.12 0.76 -1.97
CA PHE A 120 -9.95 -0.67 -2.19
C PHE A 120 -10.01 -0.98 -3.69
N THR A 121 -9.16 -1.91 -4.13
CA THR A 121 -9.29 -2.53 -5.45
C THR A 121 -10.52 -3.48 -5.45
N PRO A 122 -11.02 -3.90 -6.63
CA PRO A 122 -12.05 -4.93 -6.71
C PRO A 122 -11.71 -6.20 -5.90
N GLU A 123 -10.47 -6.69 -5.95
CA GLU A 123 -10.00 -7.82 -5.16
C GLU A 123 -9.97 -7.52 -3.66
N GLY A 124 -9.53 -6.31 -3.29
CA GLY A 124 -9.59 -5.84 -1.90
C GLY A 124 -11.01 -5.84 -1.34
N LEU A 125 -12.00 -5.45 -2.15
CA LEU A 125 -13.42 -5.51 -1.78
C LEU A 125 -13.92 -6.95 -1.65
N ARG A 126 -13.58 -7.84 -2.59
CA ARG A 126 -13.96 -9.26 -2.55
C ARG A 126 -13.44 -9.97 -1.29
N ARG A 127 -12.23 -9.61 -0.84
CA ARG A 127 -11.58 -10.20 0.35
C ARG A 127 -11.90 -9.51 1.66
N LYS A 128 -12.61 -8.38 1.63
CA LYS A 128 -13.03 -7.70 2.86
C LYS A 128 -13.93 -8.66 3.64
N PRO A 129 -13.68 -8.89 4.94
CA PRO A 129 -14.58 -9.68 5.75
C PRO A 129 -15.99 -9.11 5.62
N SER A 130 -16.95 -9.94 5.22
CA SER A 130 -18.35 -9.59 5.45
C SER A 130 -18.49 -9.40 6.95
N SER A 131 -19.16 -8.32 7.37
CA SER A 131 -19.62 -8.25 8.75
C SER A 131 -20.50 -9.47 8.95
N ALA A 132 -20.04 -10.43 9.75
CA ALA A 132 -20.96 -11.36 10.38
C ALA A 132 -21.93 -10.49 11.17
N GLU A 133 -23.23 -10.62 10.88
CA GLU A 133 -24.29 -10.12 11.75
C GLU A 133 -24.12 -10.67 13.17
#